data_AF-A0A7C4L9G5-F1
#
_entry.id   AF-A0A7C4L9G5-F1
#
_cell.length_a   1.000
_cell.length_b   1.000
_cell.length_c   1.000
_cell.angle_alpha   90.00
_cell.angle_beta   90.00
_cell.angle_gamma   90.00
#
_symmetry.space_group_name_H-M   'P 1'
#
loop_
_entity.id
_entity.type
_entity.pdbx_description
1 polymer ?
#
loop_
_entity_poly.entity_id
_entity_poly.type
_entity_poly.pdbx_seq_one_letter_code
_entity_poly.pdbx_strand_id
1 'polypeptide(L)'
;MQKITSVEEIKKLATPEELELYSYVVDNVELVVAEVMQMILDGQKSGDGGQFLIYGPQNSGKTLLACLIIDALIKNKITFVAIQPDVDRTDVPRNRYYSRSGVERSVLSVKNKYDLIKVFDKNDVVIIDEVQFLPSELQSFFLKMVSDFVRRGGWVVSVGILYTAQGSEFLLPAVLKEKATKNYELTATCLKCGVRGARLNQRLVDGIPTSSDDPELIPPSSKVVYEPRCGECHVING
;
A
#
# COMPACT_ATOMS: atom_id res chain seq x y z
N MET A 1 -26.55 16.41 -8.41
CA MET A 1 -26.19 15.35 -7.46
C MET A 1 -24.88 14.74 -7.94
N GLN A 2 -23.77 14.91 -7.21
CA GLN A 2 -22.56 14.13 -7.48
C GLN A 2 -22.90 12.67 -7.18
N LYS A 3 -22.72 11.80 -8.18
CA LYS A 3 -22.94 10.37 -8.04
C LYS A 3 -21.90 9.85 -7.03
N ILE A 4 -22.34 9.36 -5.88
CA ILE A 4 -21.44 8.70 -4.91
C ILE A 4 -20.88 7.49 -5.65
N THR A 5 -19.59 7.55 -5.96
CA THR A 5 -18.89 6.47 -6.67
C THR A 5 -18.49 5.42 -5.64
N SER A 6 -18.69 4.13 -5.90
CA SER A 6 -18.33 3.05 -4.95
C SER A 6 -16.83 2.71 -4.99
N VAL A 7 -16.31 1.97 -4.00
CA VAL A 7 -14.92 1.51 -4.03
C VAL A 7 -14.68 0.56 -5.20
N GLU A 8 -15.65 -0.30 -5.52
CA GLU A 8 -15.62 -1.21 -6.66
C GLU A 8 -15.58 -0.46 -7.99
N GLU A 9 -16.30 0.67 -8.10
CA GLU A 9 -16.26 1.55 -9.27
C GLU A 9 -14.91 2.28 -9.38
N ILE A 10 -14.32 2.74 -8.27
CA ILE A 10 -13.02 3.44 -8.26
C ILE A 10 -11.85 2.48 -8.53
N LYS A 11 -11.79 1.36 -7.81
CA LYS A 11 -10.70 0.38 -7.95
C LYS A 11 -10.85 -0.49 -9.21
N LYS A 12 -12.02 -0.43 -9.89
CA LYS A 12 -12.42 -1.17 -11.10
C LYS A 12 -11.81 -2.57 -11.16
N LEU A 13 -12.60 -3.60 -10.91
CA LEU A 13 -12.16 -4.99 -11.08
C LEU A 13 -11.50 -5.19 -12.45
N ALA A 14 -10.37 -5.88 -12.46
CA ALA A 14 -9.65 -6.15 -13.71
C ALA A 14 -10.50 -6.99 -14.66
N THR A 15 -10.53 -6.63 -15.95
CA THR A 15 -11.16 -7.48 -17.00
C THR A 15 -10.34 -8.77 -17.21
N PRO A 16 -10.86 -9.81 -17.87
CA PRO A 16 -10.09 -11.01 -18.18
C PRO A 16 -8.78 -10.73 -18.93
N GLU A 17 -8.78 -9.81 -19.89
CA GLU A 17 -7.59 -9.40 -20.63
C GLU A 17 -6.63 -8.59 -19.74
N GLU A 18 -7.16 -7.70 -18.90
CA GLU A 18 -6.37 -6.99 -17.90
C GLU A 18 -5.74 -7.98 -16.90
N LEU A 19 -6.45 -9.06 -16.53
CA LEU A 19 -5.95 -10.12 -15.64
C LEU A 19 -4.81 -10.93 -16.26
N GLU A 20 -4.85 -11.19 -17.56
CA GLU A 20 -3.75 -11.85 -18.27
C GLU A 20 -2.48 -10.97 -18.25
N LEU A 21 -2.63 -9.65 -18.48
CA LEU A 21 -1.56 -8.66 -18.31
C LEU A 21 -1.13 -8.49 -16.84
N TYR A 22 -2.03 -8.79 -15.89
CA TYR A 22 -1.83 -8.71 -14.45
C TYR A 22 -1.19 -9.97 -13.85
N SER A 23 -1.13 -11.09 -14.58
CA SER A 23 -0.48 -12.33 -14.12
C SER A 23 0.94 -12.07 -13.57
N TYR A 24 1.75 -11.31 -14.31
CA TYR A 24 3.08 -10.86 -13.87
C TYR A 24 3.06 -10.11 -12.53
N VAL A 25 2.03 -9.29 -12.27
CA VAL A 25 1.88 -8.57 -11.00
C VAL A 25 1.58 -9.57 -9.87
N VAL A 26 0.71 -10.55 -10.13
CA VAL A 26 0.39 -11.61 -9.15
C VAL A 26 1.63 -12.45 -8.86
N ASP A 27 2.36 -12.90 -9.87
CA ASP A 27 3.58 -13.70 -9.71
C ASP A 27 4.62 -12.96 -8.84
N ASN A 28 4.85 -11.67 -9.11
CA ASN A 28 5.74 -10.84 -8.31
C ASN A 28 5.26 -10.71 -6.86
N VAL A 29 3.95 -10.54 -6.66
CA VAL A 29 3.37 -10.45 -5.32
C VAL A 29 3.62 -11.76 -4.56
N GLU A 30 3.37 -12.92 -5.17
CA GLU A 30 3.57 -14.22 -4.53
C GLU A 30 5.03 -14.45 -4.12
N LEU A 31 5.98 -14.05 -4.97
CA LEU A 31 7.41 -14.10 -4.65
C LEU A 31 7.76 -13.25 -3.43
N VAL A 32 7.27 -12.00 -3.38
CA VAL A 32 7.53 -11.11 -2.23
C VAL A 32 6.85 -11.62 -0.97
N VAL A 33 5.61 -12.14 -1.06
CA VAL A 33 4.91 -12.74 0.09
C VAL A 33 5.72 -13.90 0.65
N ALA A 34 6.23 -14.79 -0.20
CA ALA A 34 7.04 -15.94 0.22
C ALA A 34 8.31 -15.48 0.97
N GLU A 35 9.01 -14.47 0.44
CA GLU A 35 10.22 -13.96 1.07
C GLU A 35 9.94 -13.25 2.40
N VAL A 36 8.92 -12.38 2.45
CA VAL A 36 8.51 -11.69 3.67
C VAL A 36 8.11 -12.70 4.75
N MET A 37 7.32 -13.72 4.40
CA MET A 37 6.90 -14.75 5.35
C MET A 37 8.07 -15.59 5.85
N GLN A 38 9.03 -15.92 4.98
CA GLN A 38 10.23 -16.64 5.39
C GLN A 38 11.02 -15.84 6.44
N MET A 39 11.23 -14.54 6.20
CA MET A 39 11.94 -13.66 7.13
C MET A 39 11.21 -13.52 8.47
N ILE A 40 9.88 -13.38 8.45
CA ILE A 40 9.07 -13.35 9.69
C ILE A 40 9.22 -14.67 10.45
N LEU A 41 9.09 -15.82 9.77
CA LEU A 41 9.19 -17.14 10.40
C LEU A 41 10.57 -17.41 11.01
N ASP A 42 11.63 -16.92 10.37
CA ASP A 42 12.98 -17.04 10.92
C ASP A 42 13.20 -16.08 12.10
N GLY A 43 12.69 -14.85 12.02
CA GLY A 43 12.68 -13.91 13.14
C GLY A 43 11.93 -14.42 14.38
N GLN A 44 10.82 -15.13 14.19
CA GLN A 44 10.09 -15.77 15.28
C GLN A 44 10.91 -16.85 16.00
N LYS A 45 11.86 -17.50 15.31
CA LYS A 45 12.76 -18.50 15.93
C LYS A 45 13.94 -17.84 16.63
N SER A 46 14.48 -16.75 16.08
CA SER A 46 15.64 -16.05 16.66
C SER A 46 15.27 -15.05 17.74
N GLY A 47 14.02 -14.58 17.76
CA GLY A 47 13.55 -13.46 18.58
C GLY A 47 13.81 -12.09 17.94
N ASP A 48 14.30 -12.06 16.70
CA ASP A 48 14.56 -10.81 15.98
C ASP A 48 13.26 -10.21 15.43
N GLY A 49 13.15 -8.88 15.58
CA GLY A 49 12.11 -8.09 14.94
C GLY A 49 12.63 -7.42 13.68
N GLY A 50 11.71 -6.97 12.83
CA GLY A 50 12.06 -6.29 11.59
C GLY A 50 10.93 -5.45 11.05
N GLN A 51 11.25 -4.60 10.07
CA GLN A 51 10.23 -3.85 9.36
C GLN A 51 10.48 -3.85 7.86
N PHE A 52 9.40 -3.99 7.11
CA PHE A 52 9.39 -3.91 5.67
C PHE A 52 8.64 -2.66 5.23
N LEU A 53 9.15 -2.02 4.18
CA LEU A 53 8.32 -1.18 3.32
C LEU A 53 8.13 -1.87 1.99
N ILE A 54 6.88 -2.08 1.62
CA ILE A 54 6.45 -2.66 0.35
C ILE A 54 5.67 -1.58 -0.39
N TYR A 55 6.23 -1.06 -1.46
CA TYR A 55 5.68 0.10 -2.15
C TYR A 55 5.63 -0.09 -3.66
N GLY A 56 4.83 0.73 -4.33
CA GLY A 56 4.68 0.68 -5.77
C GLY A 56 3.54 1.58 -6.26
N PRO A 57 3.39 1.79 -7.57
CA PRO A 57 2.28 2.56 -8.12
C PRO A 57 0.95 1.83 -7.89
N GLN A 58 -0.16 2.47 -8.22
CA GLN A 58 -1.44 1.78 -8.32
C GLN A 58 -1.33 0.54 -9.22
N ASN A 59 -2.25 -0.40 -9.07
CA ASN A 59 -2.27 -1.67 -9.83
C ASN A 59 -0.97 -2.52 -9.74
N SER A 60 -0.07 -2.26 -8.79
CA SER A 60 1.13 -3.07 -8.57
C SER A 60 0.92 -4.23 -7.60
N GLY A 61 -0.33 -4.52 -7.19
CA GLY A 61 -0.64 -5.64 -6.30
C GLY A 61 -0.40 -5.41 -4.80
N LYS A 62 -0.15 -4.17 -4.35
CA LYS A 62 0.08 -3.82 -2.92
C LYS A 62 -0.94 -4.40 -1.94
N THR A 63 -2.22 -4.04 -2.09
CA THR A 63 -3.27 -4.54 -1.18
C THR A 63 -3.49 -6.04 -1.33
N LEU A 64 -3.30 -6.61 -2.53
CA LEU A 64 -3.33 -8.06 -2.73
C LEU A 64 -2.24 -8.75 -1.90
N LEU A 65 -1.01 -8.22 -1.95
CA LEU A 65 0.10 -8.70 -1.14
C LEU A 65 -0.23 -8.64 0.36
N ALA A 66 -0.78 -7.52 0.85
CA ALA A 66 -1.18 -7.40 2.25
C ALA A 66 -2.23 -8.48 2.65
N CYS A 67 -3.22 -8.74 1.78
CA CYS A 67 -4.19 -9.81 1.98
C CYS A 67 -3.55 -11.21 2.00
N LEU A 68 -2.60 -11.49 1.11
CA LEU A 68 -1.93 -12.78 1.05
C LEU A 68 -0.97 -13.00 2.24
N ILE A 69 -0.35 -11.95 2.77
CA ILE A 69 0.39 -12.01 4.03
C ILE A 69 -0.56 -12.36 5.18
N ILE A 70 -1.74 -11.73 5.26
CA ILE A 70 -2.76 -12.08 6.27
C ILE A 70 -3.10 -13.58 6.20
N ASP A 71 -3.36 -14.11 5.02
CA ASP A 71 -3.68 -15.53 4.84
C ASP A 71 -2.54 -16.45 5.28
N ALA A 72 -1.31 -16.08 4.93
CA ALA A 72 -0.13 -16.82 5.33
C ALA A 72 0.09 -16.79 6.86
N LEU A 73 -0.14 -15.66 7.52
CA LEU A 73 -0.07 -15.54 8.99
C LEU A 73 -1.14 -16.40 9.67
N ILE A 74 -2.39 -16.39 9.16
CA ILE A 74 -3.47 -17.25 9.64
C ILE A 74 -3.07 -18.72 9.51
N LYS A 75 -2.59 -19.14 8.33
CA LYS A 75 -2.17 -20.52 8.06
C LYS A 75 -1.05 -20.98 9.00
N ASN A 76 -0.11 -20.09 9.33
CA ASN A 76 1.00 -20.36 10.23
C ASN A 76 0.67 -20.09 11.72
N LYS A 77 -0.56 -19.68 12.05
CA LYS A 77 -1.02 -19.38 13.42
C LYS A 77 -0.17 -18.32 14.14
N ILE A 78 0.33 -17.33 13.39
CA ILE A 78 1.09 -16.19 13.94
C ILE A 78 0.10 -15.12 14.39
N THR A 79 0.29 -14.50 15.56
CA THR A 79 -0.62 -13.44 16.01
C THR A 79 -0.34 -12.15 15.26
N PHE A 80 -1.39 -11.51 14.76
CA PHE A 80 -1.23 -10.31 13.94
C PHE A 80 -2.40 -9.36 14.08
N VAL A 81 -2.15 -8.12 13.66
CA VAL A 81 -3.19 -7.14 13.40
C VAL A 81 -2.93 -6.47 12.07
N ALA A 82 -3.99 -6.32 11.27
CA ALA A 82 -3.96 -5.58 10.02
C ALA A 82 -4.76 -4.28 10.19
N ILE A 83 -4.16 -3.16 9.79
CA ILE A 83 -4.71 -1.82 9.97
C ILE A 83 -4.60 -0.96 8.72
N GLN A 84 -5.38 0.11 8.66
CA GLN A 84 -5.22 1.18 7.67
C GLN A 84 -5.64 2.51 8.28
N PRO A 85 -5.19 3.65 7.72
CA PRO A 85 -5.71 4.95 8.11
C PRO A 85 -7.23 5.04 7.87
N ASP A 86 -7.99 5.55 8.85
CA ASP A 86 -9.36 6.01 8.64
C ASP A 86 -9.33 7.41 8.00
N VAL A 87 -9.24 7.40 6.67
CA VAL A 87 -9.33 8.60 5.84
C VAL A 87 -10.65 8.57 5.10
N ASP A 88 -11.33 9.73 5.04
CA ASP A 88 -12.62 9.87 4.36
C ASP A 88 -12.41 9.84 2.83
N ARG A 89 -12.05 8.66 2.33
CA ARG A 89 -11.65 8.40 0.95
C ARG A 89 -12.28 7.12 0.47
N THR A 90 -12.97 7.19 -0.66
CA THR A 90 -13.65 6.03 -1.23
C THR A 90 -12.68 4.92 -1.68
N ASP A 91 -11.45 5.26 -2.10
CA ASP A 91 -10.41 4.29 -2.46
C ASP A 91 -9.79 3.55 -1.25
N VAL A 92 -10.07 4.02 -0.03
CA VAL A 92 -9.62 3.43 1.24
C VAL A 92 -10.85 3.10 2.11
N PRO A 93 -11.59 2.03 1.78
CA PRO A 93 -12.87 1.75 2.43
C PRO A 93 -12.66 1.34 3.90
N ARG A 94 -13.41 1.93 4.83
CA ARG A 94 -13.27 1.64 6.27
C ARG A 94 -13.36 0.14 6.59
N ASN A 95 -12.50 -0.31 7.49
CA ASN A 95 -12.38 -1.66 8.04
C ASN A 95 -12.23 -2.78 6.99
N ARG A 96 -11.78 -2.44 5.78
CA ARG A 96 -11.70 -3.39 4.67
C ARG A 96 -10.48 -3.10 3.82
N TYR A 97 -9.62 -4.11 3.65
CA TYR A 97 -8.75 -4.16 2.50
C TYR A 97 -9.56 -4.61 1.30
N TYR A 98 -9.42 -3.90 0.18
CA TYR A 98 -10.06 -4.25 -1.08
C TYR A 98 -9.05 -4.09 -2.22
N SER A 99 -8.62 -5.21 -2.80
CA SER A 99 -7.70 -5.25 -3.93
C SER A 99 -8.45 -5.15 -5.27
N ARG A 100 -7.74 -4.72 -6.32
CA ARG A 100 -8.27 -4.72 -7.69
C ARG A 100 -8.60 -6.12 -8.22
N SER A 101 -7.95 -7.16 -7.69
CA SER A 101 -8.25 -8.56 -8.06
C SER A 101 -9.52 -9.10 -7.38
N GLY A 102 -10.21 -8.27 -6.58
CA GLY A 102 -11.42 -8.66 -5.86
C GLY A 102 -11.15 -9.38 -4.54
N VAL A 103 -9.89 -9.52 -4.14
CA VAL A 103 -9.53 -10.09 -2.83
C VAL A 103 -9.76 -9.04 -1.75
N GLU A 104 -10.42 -9.46 -0.67
CA GLU A 104 -10.77 -8.60 0.44
C GLU A 104 -10.47 -9.23 1.79
N ARG A 105 -10.12 -8.40 2.78
CA ARG A 105 -9.95 -8.84 4.17
C ARG A 105 -10.52 -7.79 5.12
N SER A 106 -11.13 -8.23 6.21
CA SER A 106 -11.56 -7.34 7.30
C SER A 106 -10.34 -6.89 8.10
N VAL A 107 -10.24 -5.59 8.36
CA VAL A 107 -9.09 -4.97 9.04
C VAL A 107 -9.57 -3.85 9.98
N LEU A 108 -8.68 -3.29 10.80
CA LEU A 108 -9.03 -2.16 11.67
C LEU A 108 -8.66 -0.83 11.01
N SER A 109 -9.61 0.09 10.89
CA SER A 109 -9.28 1.48 10.54
C SER A 109 -8.88 2.27 11.78
N VAL A 110 -7.75 2.95 11.72
CA VAL A 110 -7.18 3.72 12.84
C VAL A 110 -7.23 5.21 12.54
N LYS A 111 -7.70 5.99 13.51
CA LYS A 111 -7.89 7.44 13.34
C LYS A 111 -7.05 8.27 14.31
N ASN A 112 -6.65 7.69 15.44
CA ASN A 112 -5.99 8.44 16.50
C ASN A 112 -4.90 7.63 17.21
N LYS A 113 -4.18 8.28 18.13
CA LYS A 113 -3.08 7.67 18.89
C LYS A 113 -3.52 6.49 19.76
N TYR A 114 -4.72 6.53 20.34
CA TYR A 114 -5.23 5.44 21.18
C TYR A 114 -5.47 4.17 20.38
N ASP A 115 -5.92 4.29 19.13
CA ASP A 115 -6.05 3.15 18.23
C ASP A 115 -4.68 2.52 17.98
N LEU A 116 -3.68 3.35 17.64
CA LEU A 116 -2.31 2.88 17.39
C LEU A 116 -1.67 2.20 18.61
N ILE A 117 -1.89 2.69 19.84
CA ILE A 117 -1.34 2.06 21.05
C ILE A 117 -1.79 0.60 21.18
N LYS A 118 -3.07 0.33 20.90
CA LYS A 118 -3.65 -1.02 21.04
C LYS A 118 -3.10 -2.01 20.00
N VAL A 119 -2.76 -1.52 18.81
CA VAL A 119 -2.26 -2.31 17.68
C VAL A 119 -0.91 -2.96 18.01
N PHE A 120 0.00 -2.19 18.62
CA PHE A 120 1.39 -2.60 18.80
C PHE A 120 1.66 -3.37 20.10
N ASP A 121 0.66 -3.72 20.91
CA ASP A 121 0.89 -4.31 22.23
C ASP A 121 0.97 -5.85 22.23
N LYS A 122 0.04 -6.54 21.54
CA LYS A 122 -0.21 -7.99 21.73
C LYS A 122 0.00 -8.88 20.51
N ASN A 123 0.57 -8.32 19.44
CA ASN A 123 0.70 -9.02 18.16
C ASN A 123 2.17 -9.30 17.86
N ASP A 124 2.46 -10.36 17.13
CA ASP A 124 3.79 -10.65 16.58
C ASP A 124 4.05 -9.83 15.31
N VAL A 125 2.98 -9.60 14.52
CA VAL A 125 3.04 -8.88 13.25
C VAL A 125 2.00 -7.75 13.20
N VAL A 126 2.42 -6.58 12.72
CA VAL A 126 1.53 -5.46 12.39
C VAL A 126 1.61 -5.19 10.89
N ILE A 127 0.49 -5.30 10.19
CA ILE A 127 0.38 -4.96 8.78
C ILE A 127 -0.36 -3.63 8.67
N ILE A 128 0.19 -2.68 7.93
CA ILE A 128 -0.49 -1.43 7.62
C ILE A 128 -0.49 -1.18 6.12
N ASP A 129 -1.68 -1.09 5.51
CA ASP A 129 -1.83 -0.65 4.11
C ASP A 129 -2.13 0.84 4.03
N GLU A 130 -1.88 1.42 2.85
CA GLU A 130 -2.07 2.83 2.54
C GLU A 130 -1.34 3.79 3.50
N VAL A 131 -0.11 3.44 3.92
CA VAL A 131 0.67 4.21 4.91
C VAL A 131 0.86 5.69 4.57
N GLN A 132 0.89 6.04 3.28
CA GLN A 132 1.03 7.44 2.84
C GLN A 132 -0.12 8.34 3.31
N PHE A 133 -1.27 7.75 3.66
CA PHE A 133 -2.44 8.48 4.14
C PHE A 133 -2.51 8.59 5.67
N LEU A 134 -1.50 8.11 6.41
CA LEU A 134 -1.47 8.31 7.85
C LEU A 134 -1.31 9.82 8.16
N PRO A 135 -2.23 10.43 8.94
CA PRO A 135 -2.20 11.86 9.22
C PRO A 135 -0.89 12.33 9.84
N SER A 136 -0.41 13.50 9.42
CA SER A 136 0.89 14.07 9.80
C SER A 136 1.14 14.09 11.31
N GLU A 137 0.11 14.41 12.10
CA GLU A 137 0.12 14.50 13.56
C GLU A 137 0.30 13.14 14.26
N LEU A 138 0.09 12.03 13.53
CA LEU A 138 0.29 10.67 14.01
C LEU A 138 1.63 10.07 13.56
N GLN A 139 2.29 10.62 12.53
CA GLN A 139 3.44 9.98 11.89
C GLN A 139 4.63 9.79 12.84
N SER A 140 5.02 10.84 13.58
CA SER A 140 6.13 10.73 14.56
C SER A 140 5.82 9.71 15.67
N PHE A 141 4.56 9.64 16.09
CA PHE A 141 4.13 8.66 17.10
C PHE A 141 4.16 7.24 16.54
N PHE A 142 3.64 7.04 15.33
CA PHE A 142 3.68 5.77 14.63
C PHE A 142 5.12 5.26 14.45
N LEU A 143 6.04 6.10 13.98
CA LEU A 143 7.45 5.75 13.82
C LEU A 143 8.11 5.32 15.14
N LYS A 144 7.76 5.98 16.25
CA LYS A 144 8.22 5.57 17.59
C LYS A 144 7.67 4.19 17.95
N MET A 145 6.37 3.95 17.76
CA MET A 145 5.74 2.67 18.05
C MET A 145 6.34 1.53 17.22
N VAL A 146 6.58 1.76 15.92
CA VAL A 146 7.26 0.80 15.04
C VAL A 146 8.66 0.48 15.56
N SER A 147 9.46 1.50 15.92
CA SER A 147 10.81 1.26 16.45
C SER A 147 10.81 0.47 17.75
N ASP A 148 9.92 0.82 18.68
CA ASP A 148 9.80 0.12 19.97
C ASP A 148 9.30 -1.32 19.78
N PHE A 149 8.37 -1.53 18.86
CA PHE A 149 7.81 -2.85 18.52
C PHE A 149 8.85 -3.77 17.86
N VAL A 150 9.63 -3.25 16.91
CA VAL A 150 10.72 -3.99 16.27
C VAL A 150 11.81 -4.37 17.27
N ARG A 151 12.18 -3.46 18.18
CA ARG A 151 13.22 -3.71 19.19
C ARG A 151 12.89 -4.85 20.15
N ARG A 152 11.61 -5.16 20.34
CA ARG A 152 11.13 -6.26 21.20
C ARG A 152 10.77 -7.53 20.44
N GLY A 153 11.20 -7.65 19.18
CA GLY A 153 11.00 -8.87 18.36
C GLY A 153 9.79 -8.83 17.41
N GLY A 154 9.05 -7.72 17.36
CA GLY A 154 7.88 -7.58 16.50
C GLY A 154 8.20 -7.29 15.04
N TRP A 155 7.31 -7.67 14.13
CA TRP A 155 7.46 -7.44 12.69
C TRP A 155 6.43 -6.46 12.13
N VAL A 156 6.87 -5.43 11.41
CA VAL A 156 5.98 -4.45 10.77
C VAL A 156 6.03 -4.59 9.26
N VAL A 157 4.88 -4.79 8.62
CA VAL A 157 4.73 -4.78 7.16
C VAL A 157 4.00 -3.50 6.78
N SER A 158 4.76 -2.49 6.34
CA SER A 158 4.21 -1.24 5.82
C SER A 158 3.99 -1.33 4.32
N VAL A 159 2.78 -1.09 3.86
CA VAL A 159 2.37 -1.16 2.46
C VAL A 159 1.80 0.19 2.01
N GLY A 160 2.23 0.71 0.87
CA GLY A 160 1.72 2.00 0.39
C GLY A 160 2.40 2.55 -0.86
N ILE A 161 2.18 3.82 -1.13
CA ILE A 161 2.77 4.53 -2.27
C ILE A 161 3.95 5.37 -1.79
N LEU A 162 5.10 5.29 -2.47
CA LEU A 162 6.25 6.14 -2.18
C LEU A 162 6.18 7.48 -2.91
N TYR A 163 5.91 7.45 -4.23
CA TYR A 163 5.89 8.64 -5.07
C TYR A 163 4.48 9.19 -5.29
N THR A 164 4.33 10.49 -5.07
CA THR A 164 3.17 11.31 -5.47
C THR A 164 2.99 11.28 -6.99
N ALA A 165 1.85 11.77 -7.48
CA ALA A 165 1.62 11.88 -8.93
C ALA A 165 2.59 12.84 -9.63
N GLN A 166 3.13 13.80 -8.88
CA GLN A 166 4.14 14.77 -9.30
C GLN A 166 5.58 14.25 -9.15
N GLY A 167 5.77 12.99 -8.72
CA GLY A 167 7.09 12.38 -8.59
C GLY A 167 7.87 12.74 -7.32
N SER A 168 7.34 13.62 -6.46
CA SER A 168 7.87 13.84 -5.10
C SER A 168 7.58 12.65 -4.19
N GLU A 169 8.35 12.44 -3.13
CA GLU A 169 8.11 11.37 -2.16
C GLU A 169 7.14 11.77 -1.05
N PHE A 170 6.25 10.86 -0.65
CA PHE A 170 5.51 10.99 0.59
C PHE A 170 6.45 10.82 1.78
N LEU A 171 6.36 11.73 2.77
CA LEU A 171 7.30 11.79 3.88
C LEU A 171 7.36 10.50 4.71
N LEU A 172 6.22 9.99 5.18
CA LEU A 172 6.21 8.80 6.05
C LEU A 172 6.76 7.55 5.32
N PRO A 173 6.29 7.20 4.11
CA PRO A 173 6.89 6.12 3.32
C PRO A 173 8.40 6.30 3.11
N ALA A 174 8.89 7.50 2.82
CA ALA A 174 10.32 7.76 2.66
C ALA A 174 11.12 7.46 3.95
N VAL A 175 10.64 7.93 5.10
CA VAL A 175 11.28 7.64 6.40
C VAL A 175 11.23 6.15 6.76
N LEU A 176 10.13 5.47 6.43
CA LEU A 176 10.03 4.01 6.62
C LEU A 176 11.02 3.26 5.73
N LYS A 177 11.21 3.70 4.48
CA LYS A 177 12.16 3.12 3.52
C LYS A 177 13.58 3.12 4.05
N GLU A 178 14.01 4.25 4.62
CA GLU A 178 15.36 4.41 5.19
C GLU A 178 15.60 3.51 6.40
N LYS A 179 14.56 3.25 7.19
CA LYS A 179 14.65 2.47 8.44
C LYS A 179 14.34 0.98 8.24
N ALA A 180 13.87 0.59 7.05
CA ALA A 180 13.42 -0.77 6.78
C ALA A 180 14.56 -1.78 6.87
N THR A 181 14.28 -2.95 7.44
CA THR A 181 15.13 -4.14 7.34
C THR A 181 15.32 -4.54 5.88
N LYS A 182 14.23 -4.47 5.11
CA LYS A 182 14.24 -4.68 3.67
C LYS A 182 13.09 -3.93 2.99
N ASN A 183 13.36 -3.43 1.79
CA ASN A 183 12.40 -2.73 0.97
C ASN A 183 12.02 -3.58 -0.25
N TYR A 184 10.76 -3.54 -0.65
CA TYR A 184 10.27 -4.17 -1.88
C TYR A 184 9.56 -3.14 -2.75
N GLU A 185 10.10 -2.90 -3.94
CA GLU A 185 9.45 -2.07 -4.97
C GLU A 185 8.66 -2.97 -5.92
N LEU A 186 7.33 -2.94 -5.78
CA LEU A 186 6.41 -3.55 -6.71
C LEU A 186 6.25 -2.65 -7.94
N THR A 187 6.07 -3.28 -9.09
CA THR A 187 5.83 -2.57 -10.36
C THR A 187 4.52 -3.02 -10.99
N ALA A 188 4.02 -2.22 -11.92
CA ALA A 188 2.83 -2.51 -12.70
C ALA A 188 3.13 -2.53 -14.20
N THR A 189 2.10 -2.77 -15.01
CA THR A 189 2.15 -2.56 -16.47
C THR A 189 1.79 -1.12 -16.78
N CYS A 190 2.58 -0.44 -17.61
CA CYS A 190 2.29 0.92 -18.04
C CYS A 190 1.02 0.94 -18.90
N LEU A 191 -0.01 1.68 -18.48
CA LEU A 191 -1.28 1.74 -19.22
C LEU A 191 -1.22 2.61 -20.49
N LYS A 192 -0.13 3.33 -20.73
CA LYS A 192 0.09 4.10 -21.96
C LYS A 192 0.78 3.29 -23.06
N CYS A 193 1.82 2.52 -22.73
CA CYS A 193 2.64 1.83 -23.74
C CYS A 193 2.76 0.30 -23.54
N GLY A 194 2.14 -0.27 -22.51
CA GLY A 194 2.08 -1.72 -22.29
C GLY A 194 3.35 -2.35 -21.70
N VAL A 195 4.44 -1.59 -21.50
CA VAL A 195 5.67 -2.15 -20.92
C VAL A 195 5.48 -2.49 -19.44
N ARG A 196 6.02 -3.62 -19.01
CA ARG A 196 6.10 -4.01 -17.59
C ARG A 196 7.17 -3.17 -16.88
N GLY A 197 7.04 -2.99 -15.57
CA GLY A 197 8.00 -2.22 -14.78
C GLY A 197 7.62 -0.75 -14.58
N ALA A 198 6.34 -0.39 -14.75
CA ALA A 198 5.84 0.93 -14.37
C ALA A 198 6.00 1.14 -12.86
N ARG A 199 6.54 2.31 -12.49
CA ARG A 199 6.86 2.69 -11.11
C ARG A 199 6.11 3.95 -10.64
N LEU A 200 5.57 4.72 -11.57
CA LEU A 200 4.98 6.04 -11.30
C LEU A 200 3.47 6.01 -11.44
N ASN A 201 2.81 6.85 -10.64
CA ASN A 201 1.38 7.13 -10.79
C ASN A 201 1.20 8.37 -11.66
N GLN A 202 0.63 8.22 -12.84
CA GLN A 202 0.09 9.36 -13.57
C GLN A 202 -1.26 9.71 -12.99
N ARG A 203 -1.46 10.97 -12.61
CA ARG A 203 -2.79 11.52 -12.36
C ARG A 203 -3.31 12.21 -13.63
N LEU A 204 -4.56 11.92 -13.96
CA LEU A 204 -5.31 12.52 -15.05
C LEU A 204 -6.58 13.17 -14.49
N VAL A 205 -6.86 14.41 -14.86
CA VAL A 205 -8.12 15.10 -14.58
C VAL A 205 -8.82 15.36 -15.91
N ASP A 206 -10.02 14.82 -16.09
CA ASP A 206 -10.76 14.84 -17.36
C ASP A 206 -9.87 14.34 -18.55
N GLY A 207 -9.03 13.33 -18.28
CA GLY A 207 -8.12 12.71 -19.26
C GLY A 207 -6.80 13.46 -19.49
N ILE A 208 -6.59 14.60 -18.85
CA ILE A 208 -5.41 15.46 -19.05
C ILE A 208 -4.42 15.28 -17.87
N PRO A 209 -3.11 15.12 -18.12
CA PRO A 209 -2.09 15.13 -17.06
C PRO A 209 -2.19 16.36 -16.15
N THR A 210 -2.04 16.15 -14.84
CA THR A 210 -2.03 17.26 -13.88
C THR A 210 -0.73 18.07 -13.92
N SER A 211 -0.81 19.30 -13.44
CA SER A 211 0.33 20.19 -13.26
C SER A 211 1.08 19.91 -11.95
N SER A 212 2.32 20.40 -11.85
CA SER A 212 3.06 20.49 -10.59
C SER A 212 2.37 21.36 -9.54
N ASP A 213 1.55 22.33 -9.97
CA ASP A 213 0.84 23.26 -9.07
C ASP A 213 -0.44 22.66 -8.48
N ASP A 214 -0.91 21.53 -9.01
CA ASP A 214 -2.11 20.87 -8.49
C ASP A 214 -1.85 20.29 -7.09
N PRO A 215 -2.85 20.30 -6.18
CA PRO A 215 -2.72 19.71 -4.85
C PRO A 215 -2.15 18.28 -4.88
N GLU A 216 -1.23 17.97 -3.97
CA GLU A 216 -0.57 16.66 -3.91
C GLU A 216 -1.58 15.51 -3.80
N LEU A 217 -2.57 15.66 -2.92
CA LEU A 217 -3.61 14.67 -2.66
C LEU A 217 -4.95 15.08 -3.27
N ILE A 218 -5.35 14.41 -4.35
CA ILE A 218 -6.70 14.52 -4.92
C ILE A 218 -7.35 13.13 -4.88
N PRO A 219 -8.49 12.93 -4.21
CA PRO A 219 -9.19 11.65 -4.22
C PRO A 219 -9.60 11.24 -5.65
N PRO A 220 -9.51 9.95 -6.00
CA PRO A 220 -10.04 9.47 -7.27
C PRO A 220 -11.55 9.70 -7.37
N SER A 221 -12.03 9.94 -8.58
CA SER A 221 -13.44 10.18 -8.90
C SER A 221 -13.71 9.85 -10.36
N SER A 222 -14.92 10.09 -10.85
CA SER A 222 -15.24 9.93 -12.28
C SER A 222 -14.39 10.82 -13.20
N LYS A 223 -13.81 11.90 -12.67
CA LYS A 223 -12.94 12.83 -13.42
C LYS A 223 -11.46 12.66 -13.12
N VAL A 224 -11.13 12.19 -11.91
CA VAL A 224 -9.77 12.08 -11.41
C VAL A 224 -9.38 10.61 -11.41
N VAL A 225 -8.50 10.23 -12.33
CA VAL A 225 -8.01 8.86 -12.47
C VAL A 225 -6.51 8.84 -12.19
N TYR A 226 -6.07 7.76 -11.56
CA TYR A 226 -4.67 7.45 -11.39
C TYR A 226 -4.35 6.18 -12.18
N GLU A 227 -3.27 6.19 -12.95
CA GLU A 227 -2.84 5.05 -13.74
C GLU A 227 -1.32 4.84 -13.66
N PRO A 228 -0.84 3.59 -13.71
CA PRO A 228 0.59 3.33 -13.71
C PRO A 228 1.25 3.73 -15.03
N ARG A 229 2.38 4.42 -14.95
CA ARG A 229 3.22 4.74 -16.11
C ARG A 229 4.70 4.42 -15.87
N CYS A 230 5.40 4.09 -16.96
CA CYS A 230 6.86 4.08 -16.97
C CYS A 230 7.39 5.52 -17.02
N GLY A 231 8.70 5.69 -16.79
CA GLY A 231 9.35 7.02 -16.80
C GLY A 231 9.12 7.79 -18.10
N GLU A 232 9.23 7.12 -19.25
CA GLU A 232 9.03 7.73 -20.59
C GLU A 232 7.59 8.19 -20.85
N CYS A 233 6.62 7.59 -20.16
CA CYS A 233 5.20 7.85 -20.40
C CYS A 233 4.57 8.79 -19.37
N HIS A 234 5.21 8.94 -18.19
CA HIS A 234 4.77 9.83 -17.14
C HIS A 234 4.99 11.28 -17.57
N VAL A 235 3.96 12.11 -17.39
CA VAL A 235 3.95 13.51 -17.81
C VAL A 235 3.42 14.36 -16.66
N ILE A 236 4.15 15.42 -16.36
CA ILE A 236 3.71 16.50 -15.46
C ILE A 236 3.66 17.75 -16.33
N ASN A 237 2.51 18.42 -16.36
CA ASN A 237 2.42 19.70 -17.04
C ASN A 237 3.09 20.78 -16.17
N GLY A 238 3.90 21.63 -16.80
CA GLY A 238 4.44 22.83 -16.16
C GLY A 238 3.49 24.00 -16.23
#